data_AF-A0AAJ2IAW7-F1
#
_entry.id   AF-A0AAJ2IAW7-F1
#
_cell.length_a   1.000
_cell.length_b   1.000
_cell.length_c   1.000
_cell.angle_alpha   90.00
_cell.angle_beta   90.00
_cell.angle_gamma   90.00
#
_symmetry.space_group_name_H-M   'P 1'
#
loop_
_entity.id
_entity.type
_entity.pdbx_description
1 polymer ?
#
loop_
_entity_poly.entity_id
_entity_poly.type
_entity_poly.pdbx_seq_one_letter_code
_entity_poly.pdbx_strand_id
1 'polypeptide(L)'
;MRFRVLQGGDGCSLLSASPLPDLAAAGYTDIEYAASGVAEKIVGDPPAPAAEFTTRVVVRRPAEPATFSGCVVVEWLNVSSGADAAPEYSYVAAELVRSGHAWIGVSAQFVGVEGGTGSVGVATGAPQSLAAKDPERYAGLHHPGDAYCYDIFSSIGRAARDTAGADHPLAGLTVATVLAIGESQSAMALTTYVNAIGPDAAPFDGYLIHSRAAAGLPAGEVGSGIDVATVFGREPTTIRTDLDAPVFVVQTETDVLTNFRYHTARQPDSDRLRVWEMAGTSHADLHQVGDFEEFLGCPDPVNRGQQRFVLRAALRHLRSWADGGDPPPAADPLALRDIDGADPVFELDDIGNVRGGVRTPCVDAPTQVLSGIVADPVSRICLLFGTTFPVPADALAARYGTRDEYEKHYRNAADAAIAGGFVLAEDRDELLADANPDLIPN
;
A
#
# COMPACT_ATOMS: atom_id res chain seq x y z
N MET A 1 19.73 -16.58 -8.22
CA MET A 1 18.93 -16.89 -7.02
C MET A 1 18.40 -18.31 -7.10
N ARG A 2 18.05 -18.95 -5.98
CA ARG A 2 17.38 -20.28 -6.00
C ARG A 2 15.98 -20.19 -5.44
N PHE A 3 15.03 -20.84 -6.08
CA PHE A 3 13.64 -20.92 -5.63
C PHE A 3 13.27 -22.37 -5.32
N ARG A 4 12.50 -22.58 -4.26
CA ARG A 4 11.92 -23.87 -3.88
C ARG A 4 10.48 -23.65 -3.44
N VAL A 5 9.54 -24.39 -4.02
CA VAL A 5 8.13 -24.31 -3.60
C VAL A 5 8.00 -24.68 -2.11
N LEU A 6 7.27 -23.86 -1.37
CA LEU A 6 6.88 -24.15 0.02
C LEU A 6 5.57 -24.95 -0.03
N GLN A 7 5.63 -26.18 0.48
CA GLN A 7 4.54 -27.16 0.46
C GLN A 7 4.25 -27.66 1.88
N GLY A 8 3.10 -28.31 2.05
CA GLY A 8 2.68 -28.87 3.34
C GLY A 8 2.10 -27.83 4.29
N GLY A 9 1.78 -28.29 5.51
CA GLY A 9 1.29 -27.45 6.60
C GLY A 9 -0.09 -26.82 6.36
N ASP A 10 -0.32 -25.65 6.96
CA ASP A 10 -1.63 -24.95 6.99
C ASP A 10 -1.87 -24.04 5.77
N GLY A 11 -0.96 -24.07 4.79
CA GLY A 11 -1.01 -23.23 3.59
C GLY A 11 -0.36 -21.86 3.75
N CYS A 12 -0.60 -20.95 2.80
CA CYS A 12 0.07 -19.64 2.81
C CYS A 12 -0.40 -18.78 3.98
N SER A 13 0.55 -18.36 4.82
CA SER A 13 0.33 -17.41 5.91
C SER A 13 0.35 -15.95 5.41
N LEU A 14 -0.46 -15.62 4.40
CA LEU A 14 -0.81 -14.25 4.02
C LEU A 14 -2.33 -14.15 3.97
N LEU A 15 -2.90 -13.55 5.00
CA LEU A 15 -4.34 -13.34 5.10
C LEU A 15 -4.69 -11.99 4.48
N SER A 16 -5.81 -11.93 3.76
CA SER A 16 -6.52 -10.69 3.47
C SER A 16 -7.87 -10.77 4.17
N ALA A 17 -8.27 -9.67 4.79
CA ALA A 17 -9.53 -9.58 5.50
C ALA A 17 -10.71 -9.31 4.54
N SER A 18 -10.42 -8.79 3.35
CA SER A 18 -11.44 -8.42 2.38
C SER A 18 -11.56 -9.43 1.25
N PRO A 19 -12.74 -9.50 0.59
CA PRO A 19 -12.93 -10.36 -0.56
C PRO A 19 -11.90 -10.05 -1.65
N LEU A 20 -11.06 -11.03 -1.95
CA LEU A 20 -10.11 -10.96 -3.07
C LEU A 20 -10.71 -11.64 -4.31
N PRO A 21 -10.23 -11.32 -5.53
CA PRO A 21 -10.61 -12.05 -6.72
C PRO A 21 -10.34 -13.55 -6.58
N ASP A 22 -11.24 -14.38 -7.11
CA ASP A 22 -11.00 -15.82 -7.24
C ASP A 22 -9.90 -16.05 -8.29
N LEU A 23 -8.68 -16.29 -7.81
CA LEU A 23 -7.51 -16.48 -8.66
C LEU A 23 -7.67 -17.72 -9.57
N ALA A 24 -8.22 -18.81 -9.08
CA ALA A 24 -8.38 -20.01 -9.88
C ALA A 24 -9.40 -19.77 -11.02
N ALA A 25 -10.52 -19.12 -10.72
CA ALA A 25 -11.51 -18.74 -11.72
C ALA A 25 -10.96 -17.72 -12.74
N ALA A 26 -10.04 -16.85 -12.31
CA ALA A 26 -9.35 -15.90 -13.18
C ALA A 26 -8.20 -16.51 -13.99
N GLY A 27 -7.90 -17.81 -13.84
CA GLY A 27 -6.79 -18.46 -14.53
C GLY A 27 -5.41 -18.11 -13.97
N TYR A 28 -5.33 -17.77 -12.69
CA TYR A 28 -4.11 -17.45 -11.95
C TYR A 28 -3.65 -18.61 -11.07
N THR A 29 -2.33 -18.70 -10.88
CA THR A 29 -1.70 -19.53 -9.85
C THR A 29 -1.35 -18.68 -8.64
N ASP A 30 -1.46 -19.25 -7.43
CA ASP A 30 -0.97 -18.67 -6.17
C ASP A 30 -0.01 -19.67 -5.51
N ILE A 31 1.30 -19.37 -5.54
CA ILE A 31 2.33 -20.29 -5.06
C ILE A 31 3.34 -19.54 -4.21
N GLU A 32 3.64 -20.11 -3.04
CA GLU A 32 4.64 -19.61 -2.10
C GLU A 32 5.96 -20.37 -2.30
N TYR A 33 7.08 -19.63 -2.24
CA TYR A 33 8.43 -20.16 -2.47
C TYR A 33 9.39 -19.68 -1.38
N ALA A 34 10.35 -20.53 -1.02
CA ALA A 34 11.60 -20.12 -0.40
C ALA A 34 12.52 -19.58 -1.50
N ALA A 35 13.00 -18.36 -1.33
CA ALA A 35 13.98 -17.71 -2.19
C ALA A 35 15.30 -17.55 -1.44
N SER A 36 16.35 -18.21 -1.93
CA SER A 36 17.67 -18.23 -1.29
C SER A 36 18.73 -17.50 -2.12
N GLY A 37 19.57 -16.74 -1.42
CA GLY A 37 20.67 -15.99 -2.02
C GLY A 37 21.69 -15.53 -0.99
N VAL A 38 22.56 -14.63 -1.43
CA VAL A 38 23.51 -13.90 -0.60
C VAL A 38 23.13 -12.43 -0.72
N ALA A 39 23.04 -11.72 0.40
CA ALA A 39 22.71 -10.30 0.46
C ALA A 39 23.87 -9.49 1.04
N GLU A 40 24.04 -8.28 0.55
CA GLU A 40 24.99 -7.29 1.04
C GLU A 40 24.28 -6.16 1.79
N LYS A 41 24.98 -5.53 2.74
CA LYS A 41 24.50 -4.29 3.36
C LYS A 41 24.78 -3.13 2.40
N ILE A 42 23.73 -2.64 1.74
CA ILE A 42 23.83 -1.59 0.71
C ILE A 42 23.36 -0.20 1.19
N VAL A 43 22.84 -0.09 2.43
CA VAL A 43 22.43 1.18 3.04
C VAL A 43 23.03 1.30 4.45
N GLY A 44 23.58 2.48 4.75
CA GLY A 44 24.15 2.84 6.05
C GLY A 44 25.58 2.33 6.30
N ASP A 45 26.23 2.90 7.31
CA ASP A 45 27.60 2.58 7.71
C ASP A 45 27.66 1.83 9.05
N PRO A 46 28.75 1.11 9.36
CA PRO A 46 29.79 0.64 8.43
C PRO A 46 29.30 -0.56 7.59
N PRO A 47 30.07 -0.99 6.55
CA PRO A 47 29.78 -2.22 5.81
C PRO A 47 29.66 -3.44 6.73
N ALA A 48 28.73 -4.34 6.40
CA ALA A 48 28.64 -5.65 7.02
C ALA A 48 29.09 -6.73 6.02
N PRO A 49 29.66 -7.87 6.48
CA PRO A 49 29.94 -9.00 5.61
C PRO A 49 28.69 -9.47 4.87
N ALA A 50 28.84 -9.94 3.63
CA ALA A 50 27.72 -10.56 2.92
C ALA A 50 27.15 -11.74 3.71
N ALA A 51 25.82 -11.91 3.68
CA ALA A 51 25.12 -12.90 4.47
C ALA A 51 24.21 -13.77 3.61
N GLU A 52 24.19 -15.08 3.88
CA GLU A 52 23.22 -15.98 3.26
C GLU A 52 21.82 -15.74 3.85
N PHE A 53 20.82 -15.76 2.99
CA PHE A 53 19.42 -15.66 3.39
C PHE A 53 18.58 -16.72 2.67
N THR A 54 17.48 -17.11 3.29
CA THR A 54 16.38 -17.84 2.65
C THR A 54 15.08 -17.20 3.13
N THR A 55 14.52 -16.34 2.31
CA THR A 55 13.27 -15.63 2.63
C THR A 55 12.08 -16.27 1.93
N ARG A 56 10.87 -15.84 2.27
CA ARG A 56 9.65 -16.21 1.57
C ARG A 56 9.35 -15.20 0.45
N VAL A 57 8.85 -15.73 -0.67
CA VAL A 57 8.05 -14.96 -1.64
C VAL A 57 6.74 -15.65 -1.95
N VAL A 58 5.69 -14.88 -2.20
CA VAL A 58 4.39 -15.36 -2.69
C VAL A 58 4.17 -14.83 -4.08
N VAL A 59 3.90 -15.72 -5.04
CA VAL A 59 3.78 -15.39 -6.46
C VAL A 59 2.37 -15.69 -6.93
N ARG A 60 1.68 -14.63 -7.34
CA ARG A 60 0.35 -14.69 -7.95
C ARG A 60 0.48 -14.26 -9.40
N ARG A 61 0.26 -15.16 -10.35
CA ARG A 61 0.48 -14.86 -11.77
C ARG A 61 -0.54 -15.56 -12.68
N PRO A 62 -0.77 -15.07 -13.90
CA PRO A 62 -1.51 -15.83 -14.90
C PRO A 62 -0.85 -17.18 -15.16
N ALA A 63 -1.65 -18.24 -15.24
CA ALA A 63 -1.17 -19.59 -15.51
C ALA A 63 -0.63 -19.72 -16.94
N GLU A 64 -1.36 -19.12 -17.90
CA GLU A 64 -1.05 -19.15 -19.33
C GLU A 64 -0.23 -17.93 -19.76
N PRO A 65 0.95 -18.11 -20.39
CA PRO A 65 1.81 -17.00 -20.82
C PRO A 65 1.11 -15.97 -21.72
N ALA A 66 0.14 -16.40 -22.54
CA ALA A 66 -0.59 -15.52 -23.45
C ALA A 66 -1.50 -14.50 -22.74
N THR A 67 -1.82 -14.74 -21.47
CA THR A 67 -2.65 -13.84 -20.64
C THR A 67 -1.82 -12.92 -19.74
N PHE A 68 -0.50 -13.10 -19.75
CA PHE A 68 0.43 -12.26 -19.02
C PHE A 68 0.71 -10.95 -19.77
N SER A 69 0.51 -9.84 -19.08
CA SER A 69 0.72 -8.48 -19.59
C SER A 69 2.18 -8.08 -19.81
N GLY A 70 3.13 -8.85 -19.31
CA GLY A 70 4.53 -8.42 -19.23
C GLY A 70 4.86 -7.58 -17.98
N CYS A 71 3.89 -7.34 -17.07
CA CYS A 71 4.12 -6.60 -15.82
C CYS A 71 4.27 -7.53 -14.62
N VAL A 72 5.34 -7.36 -13.85
CA VAL A 72 5.46 -7.90 -12.50
C VAL A 72 5.37 -6.75 -11.50
N VAL A 73 4.53 -6.89 -10.49
CA VAL A 73 4.38 -5.96 -9.39
C VAL A 73 4.95 -6.60 -8.13
N VAL A 74 6.04 -6.05 -7.61
CA VAL A 74 6.77 -6.59 -6.46
C VAL A 74 6.41 -5.77 -5.24
N GLU A 75 5.67 -6.39 -4.32
CA GLU A 75 5.26 -5.75 -3.07
C GLU A 75 6.27 -6.07 -1.96
N TRP A 76 6.74 -5.02 -1.30
CA TRP A 76 7.44 -5.15 -0.04
C TRP A 76 6.41 -5.42 1.05
N LEU A 77 6.33 -6.66 1.55
CA LEU A 77 5.33 -7.04 2.55
C LEU A 77 5.54 -6.26 3.85
N ASN A 78 4.43 -5.80 4.43
CA ASN A 78 4.46 -4.93 5.59
C ASN A 78 4.53 -5.75 6.88
N VAL A 79 5.45 -5.41 7.79
CA VAL A 79 5.68 -6.13 9.06
C VAL A 79 5.18 -5.40 10.31
N SER A 80 4.38 -4.34 10.16
CA SER A 80 4.00 -3.46 11.28
C SER A 80 3.19 -4.16 12.37
N SER A 81 2.46 -5.23 12.05
CA SER A 81 1.74 -6.09 13.00
C SER A 81 2.64 -7.11 13.70
N GLY A 82 3.91 -7.22 13.31
CA GLY A 82 4.85 -8.22 13.79
C GLY A 82 4.90 -9.49 12.93
N ALA A 83 4.12 -9.54 11.86
CA ALA A 83 4.16 -10.55 10.80
C ALA A 83 3.89 -9.87 9.45
N ASP A 84 4.24 -10.54 8.37
CA ASP A 84 3.97 -10.02 7.02
C ASP A 84 2.47 -9.90 6.74
N ALA A 85 2.09 -8.77 6.15
CA ALA A 85 0.82 -8.50 5.53
C ALA A 85 1.03 -7.95 4.11
N ALA A 86 0.01 -8.11 3.26
CA ALA A 86 -0.02 -7.59 1.89
C ALA A 86 -1.12 -6.50 1.74
N PRO A 87 -0.95 -5.33 2.39
CA PRO A 87 -1.94 -4.25 2.31
C PRO A 87 -2.17 -3.81 0.86
N GLU A 88 -1.11 -3.76 0.06
CA GLU A 88 -1.14 -3.21 -1.29
C GLU A 88 -1.91 -4.13 -2.22
N TYR A 89 -1.61 -5.42 -2.14
CA TYR A 89 -2.41 -6.43 -2.80
C TYR A 89 -3.89 -6.32 -2.43
N SER A 90 -4.24 -6.04 -1.17
CA SER A 90 -5.64 -5.93 -0.74
C SER A 90 -6.38 -4.79 -1.44
N TYR A 91 -5.72 -3.68 -1.75
CA TYR A 91 -6.31 -2.58 -2.54
C TYR A 91 -6.30 -2.86 -4.05
N VAL A 92 -5.21 -3.41 -4.59
CA VAL A 92 -4.98 -3.46 -6.05
C VAL A 92 -5.24 -4.81 -6.72
N ALA A 93 -5.60 -5.86 -5.97
CA ALA A 93 -5.79 -7.23 -6.50
C ALA A 93 -6.71 -7.30 -7.73
N ALA A 94 -7.85 -6.60 -7.70
CA ALA A 94 -8.79 -6.60 -8.82
C ALA A 94 -8.15 -6.05 -10.11
N GLU A 95 -7.35 -4.99 -9.98
CA GLU A 95 -6.63 -4.39 -11.10
C GLU A 95 -5.48 -5.28 -11.59
N LEU A 96 -4.72 -5.89 -10.68
CA LEU A 96 -3.66 -6.84 -11.02
C LEU A 96 -4.21 -8.01 -11.86
N VAL A 97 -5.33 -8.60 -11.41
CA VAL A 97 -5.95 -9.75 -12.06
C VAL A 97 -6.60 -9.36 -13.39
N ARG A 98 -7.37 -8.27 -13.43
CA ARG A 98 -8.01 -7.76 -14.66
C ARG A 98 -6.99 -7.44 -15.74
N SER A 99 -5.83 -6.90 -15.36
CA SER A 99 -4.79 -6.49 -16.31
C SER A 99 -3.83 -7.60 -16.71
N GLY A 100 -3.94 -8.81 -16.17
CA GLY A 100 -2.99 -9.88 -16.48
C GLY A 100 -1.59 -9.64 -15.88
N HIS A 101 -1.48 -8.86 -14.80
CA HIS A 101 -0.22 -8.61 -14.11
C HIS A 101 0.14 -9.79 -13.19
N ALA A 102 1.42 -10.09 -13.06
CA ALA A 102 1.92 -10.95 -12.00
C ALA A 102 2.25 -10.11 -10.77
N TRP A 103 2.12 -10.69 -9.58
CA TRP A 103 2.44 -10.08 -8.31
C TRP A 103 3.40 -10.97 -7.52
N ILE A 104 4.38 -10.35 -6.86
CA ILE A 104 5.33 -11.01 -5.97
C ILE A 104 5.34 -10.27 -4.63
N GLY A 105 4.79 -10.89 -3.58
CA GLY A 105 4.95 -10.42 -2.21
C GLY A 105 6.28 -10.91 -1.63
N VAL A 106 7.11 -10.00 -1.14
CA VAL A 106 8.45 -10.31 -0.60
C VAL A 106 8.49 -10.09 0.90
N SER A 107 8.85 -11.14 1.65
CA SER A 107 9.23 -11.06 3.07
C SER A 107 10.62 -10.40 3.20
N ALA A 108 10.69 -9.10 2.92
CA ALA A 108 11.96 -8.40 2.79
C ALA A 108 12.61 -8.04 4.13
N GLN A 109 11.83 -8.01 5.22
CA GLN A 109 12.31 -7.65 6.55
C GLN A 109 12.39 -8.86 7.48
N PHE A 110 13.30 -8.78 8.44
CA PHE A 110 13.59 -9.78 9.46
C PHE A 110 12.34 -10.26 10.17
N VAL A 111 11.50 -9.32 10.63
CA VAL A 111 10.27 -9.63 11.39
C VAL A 111 9.30 -10.49 10.58
N GLY A 112 9.26 -10.33 9.25
CA GLY A 112 8.38 -11.12 8.38
C GLY A 112 8.74 -12.61 8.35
N VAL A 113 10.00 -12.96 8.64
CA VAL A 113 10.50 -14.35 8.63
C VAL A 113 10.72 -14.89 10.04
N GLU A 114 11.45 -14.14 10.85
CA GLU A 114 11.94 -14.55 12.17
C GLU A 114 10.98 -14.18 13.31
N GLY A 115 9.91 -13.44 12.99
CA GLY A 115 8.97 -12.91 13.98
C GLY A 115 9.59 -11.79 14.82
N GLY A 116 8.73 -11.07 15.53
CA GLY A 116 9.16 -9.99 16.40
C GLY A 116 7.98 -9.21 16.96
N THR A 117 8.25 -8.25 17.84
CA THR A 117 7.20 -7.37 18.33
C THR A 117 6.77 -6.40 17.23
N GLY A 118 5.50 -6.48 16.81
CA GLY A 118 4.88 -5.48 15.95
C GLY A 118 4.75 -4.12 16.62
N SER A 119 4.73 -3.06 15.82
CA SER A 119 4.47 -1.68 16.29
C SER A 119 2.99 -1.34 16.40
N VAL A 120 2.13 -2.17 15.77
CA VAL A 120 0.68 -2.10 15.82
C VAL A 120 0.20 -3.41 16.45
N GLY A 121 -0.43 -3.32 17.61
CA GLY A 121 -0.97 -4.49 18.29
C GLY A 121 -2.27 -4.94 17.65
N VAL A 122 -2.33 -6.20 17.22
CA VAL A 122 -3.60 -6.91 16.94
C VAL A 122 -3.84 -7.85 18.11
N ALA A 123 -5.07 -7.97 18.61
CA ALA A 123 -5.40 -8.73 19.83
C ALA A 123 -5.14 -10.26 19.75
N THR A 124 -4.54 -10.75 18.67
CA THR A 124 -4.36 -12.17 18.33
C THR A 124 -2.94 -12.66 18.62
N GLY A 125 -2.59 -12.78 19.90
CA GLY A 125 -1.36 -13.45 20.34
C GLY A 125 -0.04 -12.72 20.02
N ALA A 126 1.07 -13.23 20.55
CA ALA A 126 2.40 -12.70 20.22
C ALA A 126 2.77 -13.12 18.79
N PRO A 127 3.32 -12.21 17.96
CA PRO A 127 3.76 -12.58 16.62
C PRO A 127 4.84 -13.66 16.69
N GLN A 128 4.69 -14.71 15.89
CA GLN A 128 5.61 -15.84 15.82
C GLN A 128 6.41 -15.78 14.52
N SER A 129 7.61 -16.35 14.51
CA SER A 129 8.33 -16.62 13.25
C SER A 129 7.49 -17.52 12.34
N LEU A 130 7.73 -17.45 11.03
CA LEU A 130 7.07 -18.37 10.08
C LEU A 130 7.33 -19.83 10.47
N ALA A 131 8.58 -20.17 10.79
CA ALA A 131 8.94 -21.52 11.24
C ALA A 131 8.30 -21.94 12.57
N ALA A 132 7.98 -21.01 13.47
CA ALA A 132 7.25 -21.34 14.69
C ALA A 132 5.74 -21.52 14.44
N LYS A 133 5.18 -20.79 13.47
CA LYS A 133 3.78 -20.92 13.06
C LYS A 133 3.52 -22.23 12.33
N ASP A 134 4.40 -22.60 11.40
CA ASP A 134 4.31 -23.84 10.64
C ASP A 134 5.72 -24.39 10.35
N PRO A 135 6.25 -25.23 11.27
CA PRO A 135 7.62 -25.73 11.19
C PRO A 135 7.90 -26.63 9.99
N GLU A 136 6.89 -27.36 9.50
CA GLU A 136 7.03 -28.25 8.36
C GLU A 136 7.18 -27.45 7.07
N ARG A 137 6.27 -26.49 6.87
CA ARG A 137 6.23 -25.68 5.66
C ARG A 137 7.43 -24.75 5.56
N TYR A 138 7.76 -24.04 6.65
CA TYR A 138 8.75 -22.97 6.66
C TYR A 138 10.14 -23.38 7.16
N ALA A 139 10.40 -24.70 7.26
CA ALA A 139 11.73 -25.21 7.58
C ALA A 139 12.81 -24.65 6.64
N GLY A 140 13.85 -24.10 7.26
CA GLY A 140 15.04 -23.58 6.57
C GLY A 140 14.92 -22.14 6.07
N LEU A 141 13.81 -21.44 6.34
CA LEU A 141 13.79 -19.98 6.20
C LEU A 141 14.74 -19.35 7.24
N HIS A 142 15.43 -18.29 6.83
CA HIS A 142 16.33 -17.52 7.67
C HIS A 142 16.54 -16.11 7.11
N HIS A 143 16.46 -15.09 7.96
CA HIS A 143 16.73 -13.69 7.60
C HIS A 143 17.90 -13.12 8.42
N PRO A 144 18.97 -12.59 7.80
CA PRO A 144 20.17 -12.15 8.51
C PRO A 144 20.07 -10.78 9.23
N GLY A 145 18.86 -10.23 9.36
CA GLY A 145 18.57 -8.87 9.88
C GLY A 145 18.24 -7.82 8.82
N ASP A 146 17.61 -6.72 9.25
CA ASP A 146 17.17 -5.63 8.38
C ASP A 146 18.32 -4.78 7.82
N ALA A 147 19.57 -5.01 8.25
CA ALA A 147 20.75 -4.49 7.54
C ALA A 147 20.80 -4.93 6.05
N TYR A 148 20.13 -6.04 5.71
CA TYR A 148 20.16 -6.66 4.38
C TYR A 148 18.83 -6.57 3.63
N CYS A 149 17.77 -6.00 4.22
CA CYS A 149 16.41 -6.03 3.64
C CYS A 149 16.33 -5.40 2.25
N TYR A 150 17.06 -4.31 2.05
CA TYR A 150 17.09 -3.60 0.77
C TYR A 150 17.76 -4.41 -0.36
N ASP A 151 18.83 -5.15 -0.07
CA ASP A 151 19.47 -5.99 -1.09
C ASP A 151 18.73 -7.31 -1.31
N ILE A 152 18.06 -7.84 -0.29
CA ILE A 152 17.13 -8.96 -0.45
C ILE A 152 16.00 -8.56 -1.41
N PHE A 153 15.37 -7.41 -1.19
CA PHE A 153 14.33 -6.88 -2.08
C PHE A 153 14.85 -6.63 -3.51
N SER A 154 16.04 -6.03 -3.63
CA SER A 154 16.71 -5.82 -4.92
C SER A 154 17.01 -7.13 -5.64
N SER A 155 17.44 -8.15 -4.91
CA SER A 155 17.77 -9.45 -5.48
C SER A 155 16.53 -10.14 -6.04
N ILE A 156 15.38 -10.02 -5.36
CA ILE A 156 14.10 -10.54 -5.86
C ILE A 156 13.64 -9.76 -7.10
N GLY A 157 13.74 -8.43 -7.09
CA GLY A 157 13.44 -7.61 -8.26
C GLY A 157 14.30 -7.98 -9.47
N ARG A 158 15.61 -8.22 -9.28
CA ARG A 158 16.51 -8.72 -10.35
C ARG A 158 16.07 -10.10 -10.85
N ALA A 159 15.73 -11.01 -9.94
CA ALA A 159 15.27 -12.35 -10.30
C ALA A 159 13.94 -12.34 -11.06
N ALA A 160 13.05 -11.37 -10.79
CA ALA A 160 11.81 -11.22 -11.54
C ALA A 160 12.05 -10.96 -13.05
N ARG A 161 13.19 -10.37 -13.43
CA ARG A 161 13.57 -10.16 -14.84
C ARG A 161 14.22 -11.37 -15.49
N ASP A 162 15.00 -12.13 -14.72
CA ASP A 162 15.72 -13.32 -15.19
C ASP A 162 14.90 -14.59 -14.96
N THR A 163 13.88 -14.80 -15.82
CA THR A 163 12.94 -15.90 -15.70
C THR A 163 13.47 -17.24 -16.24
N ALA A 164 14.78 -17.35 -16.43
CA ALA A 164 15.42 -18.55 -16.94
C ALA A 164 15.34 -19.72 -15.95
N GLY A 165 14.99 -20.90 -16.46
CA GLY A 165 14.92 -22.14 -15.69
C GLY A 165 13.48 -22.60 -15.44
N ALA A 166 13.25 -23.90 -15.57
CA ALA A 166 11.92 -24.50 -15.44
C ALA A 166 11.32 -24.34 -14.03
N ASP A 167 12.17 -24.24 -13.01
CA ASP A 167 11.76 -24.11 -11.61
C ASP A 167 11.61 -22.64 -11.16
N HIS A 168 11.81 -21.67 -12.07
CA HIS A 168 11.63 -20.25 -11.74
C HIS A 168 10.14 -19.94 -11.49
N PRO A 169 9.78 -19.12 -10.48
CA PRO A 169 8.37 -18.80 -10.21
C PRO A 169 7.60 -18.18 -11.39
N LEU A 170 8.34 -17.48 -12.26
CA LEU A 170 7.83 -16.86 -13.49
C LEU A 170 8.27 -17.59 -14.77
N ALA A 171 8.64 -18.88 -14.68
CA ALA A 171 9.10 -19.66 -15.83
C ALA A 171 8.10 -19.58 -16.99
N GLY A 172 8.62 -19.34 -18.20
CA GLY A 172 7.82 -19.21 -19.41
C GLY A 172 7.17 -17.83 -19.62
N LEU A 173 7.31 -16.89 -18.69
CA LEU A 173 6.85 -15.52 -18.84
C LEU A 173 7.96 -14.60 -19.34
N THR A 174 7.60 -13.67 -20.24
CA THR A 174 8.48 -12.59 -20.69
C THR A 174 8.14 -11.32 -19.93
N VAL A 175 9.02 -10.94 -18.99
CA VAL A 175 8.82 -9.76 -18.15
C VAL A 175 9.40 -8.53 -18.85
N ALA A 176 8.54 -7.54 -19.12
CA ALA A 176 8.90 -6.27 -19.72
C ALA A 176 9.12 -5.17 -18.68
N THR A 177 8.27 -5.14 -17.64
CA THR A 177 8.30 -4.09 -16.62
C THR A 177 8.16 -4.71 -15.23
N VAL A 178 8.93 -4.20 -14.27
CA VAL A 178 8.90 -4.58 -12.87
C VAL A 178 8.65 -3.34 -12.03
N LEU A 179 7.53 -3.30 -11.32
CA LEU A 179 7.16 -2.19 -10.43
C LEU A 179 7.40 -2.59 -8.97
N ALA A 180 7.86 -1.67 -8.13
CA ALA A 180 7.95 -1.86 -6.69
C ALA A 180 6.82 -1.11 -5.97
N ILE A 181 6.10 -1.78 -5.07
CA ILE A 181 4.99 -1.17 -4.32
C ILE A 181 5.08 -1.49 -2.83
N GLY A 182 4.49 -0.65 -1.99
CA GLY A 182 4.35 -0.91 -0.56
C GLY A 182 3.66 0.23 0.17
N GLU A 183 2.97 -0.11 1.28
CA GLU A 183 2.29 0.82 2.17
C GLU A 183 2.98 0.94 3.53
N SER A 184 2.83 2.10 4.17
CA SER A 184 3.16 2.32 5.56
C SER A 184 4.64 2.09 5.85
N GLN A 185 5.02 1.12 6.68
CA GLN A 185 6.42 0.81 6.94
C GLN A 185 7.17 0.38 5.67
N SER A 186 6.53 -0.38 4.79
CA SER A 186 7.09 -0.73 3.49
C SER A 186 7.30 0.50 2.59
N ALA A 187 6.41 1.49 2.67
CA ALA A 187 6.56 2.76 1.97
C ALA A 187 7.70 3.62 2.53
N MET A 188 7.93 3.57 3.85
CA MET A 188 9.12 4.17 4.47
C MET A 188 10.40 3.45 4.00
N ALA A 189 10.37 2.13 3.81
CA ALA A 189 11.48 1.38 3.24
C ALA A 189 11.73 1.78 1.77
N LEU A 190 10.69 1.84 0.94
CA LEU A 190 10.80 2.28 -0.46
C LEU A 190 11.28 3.73 -0.59
N THR A 191 10.90 4.60 0.35
CA THR A 191 11.44 5.97 0.44
C THR A 191 12.96 5.95 0.59
N THR A 192 13.50 5.12 1.49
CA THR A 192 14.95 4.97 1.66
C THR A 192 15.57 4.29 0.45
N TYR A 193 14.92 3.25 -0.09
CA TYR A 193 15.39 2.50 -1.25
C TYR A 193 15.65 3.41 -2.45
N VAL A 194 14.64 4.18 -2.84
CA VAL A 194 14.70 5.12 -3.96
C VAL A 194 15.78 6.18 -3.74
N ASN A 195 15.92 6.69 -2.51
CA ASN A 195 16.89 7.73 -2.21
C ASN A 195 18.34 7.23 -2.14
N ALA A 196 18.57 6.07 -1.49
CA ALA A 196 19.90 5.60 -1.13
C ALA A 196 20.55 4.72 -2.20
N ILE A 197 19.79 3.87 -2.89
CA ILE A 197 20.33 2.89 -3.85
C ILE A 197 20.45 3.50 -5.25
N GLY A 198 19.61 4.48 -5.56
CA GLY A 198 19.71 5.31 -6.77
C GLY A 198 19.35 4.58 -8.08
N PRO A 199 19.44 5.30 -9.22
CA PRO A 199 18.96 4.85 -10.52
C PRO A 199 19.82 3.74 -11.17
N ASP A 200 21.13 3.69 -10.91
CA ASP A 200 22.06 2.83 -11.67
C ASP A 200 22.04 1.33 -11.26
N ALA A 201 21.41 0.98 -10.13
CA ALA A 201 21.50 -0.36 -9.54
C ALA A 201 20.14 -1.01 -9.21
N ALA A 202 19.03 -0.27 -9.34
CA ALA A 202 17.71 -0.74 -8.94
C ALA A 202 17.03 -1.53 -10.09
N PRO A 203 16.44 -2.71 -9.80
CA PRO A 203 15.83 -3.57 -10.81
C PRO A 203 14.36 -3.21 -11.12
N PHE A 204 13.91 -1.99 -10.81
CA PHE A 204 12.51 -1.59 -10.91
C PHE A 204 12.36 -0.42 -11.87
N ASP A 205 11.30 -0.46 -12.69
CA ASP A 205 10.97 0.55 -13.68
C ASP A 205 10.01 1.62 -13.12
N GLY A 206 9.52 1.47 -11.89
CA GLY A 206 8.65 2.43 -11.23
C GLY A 206 8.30 2.05 -9.80
N TYR A 207 7.91 3.04 -8.99
CA TYR A 207 7.65 2.88 -7.56
C TYR A 207 6.29 3.47 -7.15
N LEU A 208 5.46 2.67 -6.48
CA LEU A 208 4.26 3.16 -5.77
C LEU A 208 4.56 3.17 -4.27
N ILE A 209 4.59 4.36 -3.68
CA ILE A 209 4.88 4.57 -2.26
C ILE A 209 3.62 5.10 -1.59
N HIS A 210 2.89 4.23 -0.90
CA HIS A 210 1.60 4.55 -0.32
C HIS A 210 1.70 4.76 1.20
N SER A 211 1.11 5.82 1.73
CA SER A 211 1.01 6.06 3.19
C SER A 211 2.36 6.09 3.93
N ARG A 212 3.38 6.71 3.33
CA ARG A 212 4.70 6.87 3.98
C ARG A 212 4.69 7.97 5.04
N ALA A 213 5.52 7.84 6.06
CA ALA A 213 5.84 8.94 6.97
C ALA A 213 6.77 9.99 6.32
N ALA A 214 6.99 11.09 7.04
CA ALA A 214 7.89 12.17 6.69
C ALA A 214 9.31 11.66 6.39
N ALA A 215 9.79 10.67 7.14
CA ALA A 215 11.12 10.10 7.01
C ALA A 215 11.10 8.70 6.36
N GLY A 216 12.23 8.32 5.76
CA GLY A 216 12.48 6.94 5.35
C GLY A 216 12.89 6.02 6.50
N LEU A 217 12.72 4.73 6.30
CA LEU A 217 13.16 3.68 7.24
C LEU A 217 14.69 3.70 7.33
N PRO A 218 15.33 3.66 8.52
CA PRO A 218 16.79 3.73 8.64
C PRO A 218 17.48 2.51 8.01
N ALA A 219 18.82 2.55 7.97
CA ALA A 219 19.61 1.34 7.85
C ALA A 219 19.32 0.44 9.07
N GLY A 220 18.92 -0.80 8.83
CA GLY A 220 18.72 -1.78 9.89
C GLY A 220 20.03 -2.34 10.44
N GLU A 221 19.92 -3.23 11.41
CA GLU A 221 21.04 -3.91 12.05
C GLU A 221 21.12 -5.39 11.65
N VAL A 222 22.28 -6.01 11.88
CA VAL A 222 22.47 -7.45 11.66
C VAL A 222 21.73 -8.23 12.75
N GLY A 223 20.97 -9.25 12.35
CA GLY A 223 20.27 -10.17 13.26
C GLY A 223 19.04 -9.59 13.96
N SER A 224 18.53 -8.43 13.55
CA SER A 224 17.32 -7.83 14.14
C SER A 224 16.47 -7.08 13.11
N GLY A 225 15.20 -6.87 13.46
CA GLY A 225 14.29 -5.97 12.75
C GLY A 225 14.44 -4.52 13.19
N ILE A 226 14.01 -3.59 12.34
CA ILE A 226 13.96 -2.16 12.64
C ILE A 226 12.78 -1.85 13.56
N ASP A 227 13.03 -1.06 14.61
CA ASP A 227 11.95 -0.44 15.38
C ASP A 227 11.40 0.78 14.62
N VAL A 228 10.28 0.59 13.92
CA VAL A 228 9.61 1.64 13.14
C VAL A 228 9.15 2.82 14.00
N ALA A 229 8.97 2.66 15.32
CA ALA A 229 8.60 3.78 16.19
C ALA A 229 9.66 4.90 16.16
N THR A 230 10.93 4.53 15.94
CA THR A 230 12.03 5.49 15.82
C THR A 230 11.93 6.39 14.59
N VAL A 231 11.20 5.96 13.54
CA VAL A 231 11.07 6.71 12.27
C VAL A 231 10.28 8.00 12.44
N PHE A 232 9.23 7.98 13.26
CA PHE A 232 8.30 9.12 13.39
C PHE A 232 8.94 10.37 14.01
N GLY A 233 10.08 10.23 14.70
CA GLY A 233 10.86 11.35 15.25
C GLY A 233 12.01 11.82 14.36
N ARG A 234 12.23 11.22 13.19
CA ARG A 234 13.36 11.57 12.31
C ARG A 234 13.03 12.80 11.45
N GLU A 235 14.08 13.36 10.86
CA GLU A 235 13.99 14.47 9.92
C GLU A 235 13.22 14.07 8.65
N PRO A 236 12.37 14.97 8.12
CA PRO A 236 11.66 14.74 6.86
C PRO A 236 12.64 14.47 5.71
N THR A 237 12.24 13.59 4.79
CA THR A 237 13.05 13.15 3.65
C THR A 237 12.25 13.29 2.36
N THR A 238 12.70 14.15 1.45
CA THR A 238 12.14 14.22 0.10
C THR A 238 12.66 13.07 -0.78
N ILE A 239 11.97 12.80 -1.88
CA ILE A 239 12.44 11.93 -2.96
C ILE A 239 13.40 12.73 -3.84
N ARG A 240 14.59 12.17 -4.09
CA ARG A 240 15.61 12.72 -5.00
C ARG A 240 15.07 12.94 -6.41
N THR A 241 15.62 13.92 -7.12
CA THR A 241 15.08 14.42 -8.39
C THR A 241 15.80 13.92 -9.64
N ASP A 242 16.84 13.11 -9.46
CA ASP A 242 17.71 12.56 -10.51
C ASP A 242 17.44 11.07 -10.78
N LEU A 243 16.16 10.65 -10.64
CA LEU A 243 15.73 9.27 -10.90
C LEU A 243 15.38 9.06 -12.38
N ASP A 244 15.72 7.89 -12.92
CA ASP A 244 15.23 7.48 -14.24
C ASP A 244 13.81 6.89 -14.18
N ALA A 245 13.51 6.14 -13.12
CA ALA A 245 12.22 5.51 -12.91
C ALA A 245 11.22 6.49 -12.24
N PRO A 246 9.95 6.52 -12.69
CA PRO A 246 8.90 7.27 -12.02
C PRO A 246 8.62 6.78 -10.59
N VAL A 247 8.30 7.74 -9.72
CA VAL A 247 7.84 7.53 -8.36
C VAL A 247 6.46 8.14 -8.21
N PHE A 248 5.52 7.35 -7.71
CA PHE A 248 4.18 7.80 -7.39
C PHE A 248 3.97 7.65 -5.88
N VAL A 249 3.84 8.79 -5.19
CA VAL A 249 3.50 8.82 -3.77
C VAL A 249 2.01 9.03 -3.61
N VAL A 250 1.35 8.19 -2.83
CA VAL A 250 -0.08 8.32 -2.50
C VAL A 250 -0.22 8.43 -0.99
N GLN A 251 -1.01 9.37 -0.49
CA GLN A 251 -1.13 9.67 0.94
C GLN A 251 -2.58 9.84 1.36
N THR A 252 -2.86 9.47 2.60
CA THR A 252 -4.16 9.65 3.26
C THR A 252 -4.14 10.88 4.19
N GLU A 253 -5.29 11.28 4.70
CA GLU A 253 -5.35 12.35 5.71
C GLU A 253 -4.54 12.00 6.97
N THR A 254 -4.58 10.72 7.38
CA THR A 254 -3.82 10.23 8.53
C THR A 254 -2.32 10.47 8.33
N ASP A 255 -1.80 10.23 7.13
CA ASP A 255 -0.36 10.31 6.85
C ASP A 255 0.15 11.76 6.79
N VAL A 256 -0.68 12.65 6.26
CA VAL A 256 -0.33 14.07 6.07
C VAL A 256 -0.08 14.76 7.41
N LEU A 257 -0.94 14.55 8.41
CA LEU A 257 -0.80 15.16 9.74
C LEU A 257 -0.22 14.15 10.75
N THR A 258 -1.03 13.64 11.69
CA THR A 258 -0.69 12.70 12.79
C THR A 258 0.79 12.59 13.20
N ASN A 259 1.28 11.41 13.56
CA ASN A 259 2.69 11.17 13.83
C ASN A 259 3.48 10.90 12.53
N PHE A 260 2.80 10.64 11.41
CA PHE A 260 3.42 10.44 10.10
C PHE A 260 4.02 11.74 9.55
N ARG A 261 3.36 12.88 9.76
CA ARG A 261 3.84 14.24 9.47
C ARG A 261 4.24 14.46 8.00
N TYR A 262 3.61 13.77 7.04
CA TYR A 262 4.02 13.85 5.64
C TYR A 262 3.96 15.27 5.07
N HIS A 263 3.11 16.17 5.61
CA HIS A 263 3.10 17.59 5.22
C HIS A 263 4.49 18.25 5.29
N THR A 264 5.36 17.81 6.21
CA THR A 264 6.74 18.31 6.36
C THR A 264 7.72 17.78 5.31
N ALA A 265 7.34 16.73 4.58
CA ALA A 265 8.10 16.12 3.49
C ALA A 265 7.48 16.40 2.11
N ARG A 266 6.45 17.25 2.03
CA ARG A 266 5.83 17.64 0.77
C ARG A 266 6.87 18.21 -0.19
N GLN A 267 6.74 17.85 -1.44
CA GLN A 267 7.55 18.38 -2.53
C GLN A 267 6.68 18.54 -3.77
N PRO A 268 7.00 19.50 -4.66
CA PRO A 268 6.27 19.65 -5.91
C PRO A 268 6.46 18.42 -6.80
N ASP A 269 5.45 18.15 -7.62
CA ASP A 269 5.54 17.18 -8.69
C ASP A 269 6.68 17.53 -9.68
N SER A 270 7.19 16.50 -10.37
CA SER A 270 8.23 16.61 -11.38
C SER A 270 7.98 15.63 -12.53
N ASP A 271 8.87 15.61 -13.53
CA ASP A 271 8.83 14.65 -14.64
C ASP A 271 8.96 13.19 -14.18
N ARG A 272 9.35 12.94 -12.92
CA ARG A 272 9.59 11.63 -12.32
C ARG A 272 8.93 11.42 -10.97
N LEU A 273 8.20 12.42 -10.46
CA LEU A 273 7.44 12.31 -9.22
C LEU A 273 6.03 12.83 -9.40
N ARG A 274 5.05 12.01 -9.00
CA ARG A 274 3.68 12.44 -8.76
C ARG A 274 3.30 12.20 -7.31
N VAL A 275 2.61 13.14 -6.70
CA VAL A 275 2.02 12.99 -5.37
C VAL A 275 0.51 13.15 -5.44
N TRP A 276 -0.23 12.19 -4.90
CA TRP A 276 -1.66 12.32 -4.61
C TRP A 276 -1.89 12.27 -3.11
N GLU A 277 -2.64 13.23 -2.59
CA GLU A 277 -3.18 13.17 -1.22
C GLU A 277 -4.70 13.03 -1.33
N MET A 278 -5.26 12.01 -0.68
CA MET A 278 -6.65 11.58 -0.88
C MET A 278 -7.57 12.13 0.21
N ALA A 279 -8.57 12.91 -0.18
CA ALA A 279 -9.56 13.43 0.74
C ALA A 279 -10.50 12.32 1.24
N GLY A 280 -10.91 12.38 2.50
CA GLY A 280 -11.84 11.44 3.14
C GLY A 280 -11.25 10.06 3.44
N THR A 281 -9.93 9.92 3.53
CA THR A 281 -9.24 8.63 3.68
C THR A 281 -8.37 8.56 4.92
N SER A 282 -8.15 7.37 5.44
CA SER A 282 -7.25 7.09 6.58
C SER A 282 -6.20 6.05 6.21
N HIS A 283 -5.15 5.94 7.02
CA HIS A 283 -4.00 5.06 6.76
C HIS A 283 -4.40 3.61 6.39
N ALA A 284 -5.43 3.07 7.04
CA ALA A 284 -6.17 1.88 6.62
C ALA A 284 -7.66 2.14 6.75
N ASP A 285 -8.52 1.45 5.99
CA ASP A 285 -9.97 1.66 6.00
C ASP A 285 -10.76 0.34 6.09
N LEU A 286 -12.10 0.42 6.04
CA LEU A 286 -12.94 -0.77 6.03
C LEU A 286 -12.60 -1.73 4.87
N HIS A 287 -12.16 -1.22 3.71
CA HIS A 287 -11.76 -2.09 2.60
C HIS A 287 -10.52 -2.92 2.96
N GLN A 288 -9.67 -2.49 3.88
CA GLN A 288 -8.52 -3.29 4.31
C GLN A 288 -8.86 -4.28 5.44
N VAL A 289 -9.77 -3.95 6.36
CA VAL A 289 -10.10 -4.81 7.52
C VAL A 289 -11.36 -5.67 7.36
N GLY A 290 -12.22 -5.34 6.39
CA GLY A 290 -13.45 -6.07 6.09
C GLY A 290 -14.30 -6.36 7.33
N ASP A 291 -14.82 -7.59 7.39
CA ASP A 291 -15.68 -8.05 8.48
C ASP A 291 -14.99 -8.10 9.85
N PHE A 292 -13.65 -7.95 9.90
CA PHE A 292 -12.90 -7.99 11.16
C PHE A 292 -12.87 -6.63 11.89
N GLU A 293 -13.57 -5.60 11.38
CA GLU A 293 -13.66 -4.29 12.02
C GLU A 293 -14.04 -4.39 13.51
N GLU A 294 -15.00 -5.27 13.85
CA GLU A 294 -15.47 -5.44 15.23
C GLU A 294 -14.38 -5.89 16.21
N PHE A 295 -13.30 -6.52 15.71
CA PHE A 295 -12.18 -6.98 16.53
C PHE A 295 -11.09 -5.93 16.74
N LEU A 296 -11.17 -4.77 16.07
CA LEU A 296 -10.20 -3.68 16.25
C LEU A 296 -10.32 -3.01 17.63
N GLY A 297 -11.51 -3.09 18.25
CA GLY A 297 -11.78 -2.43 19.53
C GLY A 297 -11.84 -0.90 19.44
N CYS A 298 -12.12 -0.36 18.26
CA CYS A 298 -12.29 1.08 18.06
C CYS A 298 -13.66 1.55 18.56
N PRO A 299 -13.72 2.74 19.19
CA PRO A 299 -14.96 3.25 19.78
C PRO A 299 -15.99 3.64 18.72
N ASP A 300 -15.52 4.04 17.54
CA ASP A 300 -16.32 4.54 16.43
C ASP A 300 -16.08 3.70 15.17
N PRO A 301 -17.04 3.69 14.21
CA PRO A 301 -16.86 3.04 12.92
C PRO A 301 -15.63 3.58 12.19
N VAL A 302 -14.81 2.69 11.64
CA VAL A 302 -13.60 3.08 10.92
C VAL A 302 -13.92 3.80 9.62
N ASN A 303 -12.93 4.43 9.00
CA ASN A 303 -13.08 5.15 7.75
C ASN A 303 -13.70 4.27 6.64
N ARG A 304 -14.63 4.84 5.87
CA ARG A 304 -15.28 4.25 4.68
C ARG A 304 -14.83 4.94 3.39
N GLY A 305 -13.61 5.47 3.38
CA GLY A 305 -13.00 6.11 2.23
C GLY A 305 -12.86 5.15 1.05
N GLN A 306 -12.64 5.75 -0.12
CA GLN A 306 -12.66 5.04 -1.40
C GLN A 306 -11.25 4.82 -1.97
N GLN A 307 -10.28 4.52 -1.08
CA GLN A 307 -8.86 4.38 -1.42
C GLN A 307 -8.62 3.34 -2.51
N ARG A 308 -9.32 2.20 -2.43
CA ARG A 308 -9.17 1.09 -3.39
C ARG A 308 -9.30 1.54 -4.85
N PHE A 309 -10.18 2.48 -5.16
CA PHE A 309 -10.38 2.96 -6.52
C PHE A 309 -9.24 3.88 -6.98
N VAL A 310 -8.77 4.75 -6.08
CA VAL A 310 -7.65 5.65 -6.35
C VAL A 310 -6.34 4.88 -6.50
N LEU A 311 -6.11 3.85 -5.68
CA LEU A 311 -4.91 3.02 -5.73
C LEU A 311 -4.87 2.12 -6.96
N ARG A 312 -6.01 1.56 -7.41
CA ARG A 312 -6.10 0.85 -8.69
C ARG A 312 -5.77 1.78 -9.86
N ALA A 313 -6.29 3.01 -9.86
CA ALA A 313 -5.93 4.01 -10.86
C ALA A 313 -4.45 4.39 -10.80
N ALA A 314 -3.89 4.58 -9.59
CA ALA A 314 -2.48 4.89 -9.38
C ALA A 314 -1.56 3.80 -9.93
N LEU A 315 -1.89 2.52 -9.71
CA LEU A 315 -1.14 1.38 -10.28
C LEU A 315 -1.19 1.39 -11.81
N ARG A 316 -2.36 1.61 -12.42
CA ARG A 316 -2.51 1.67 -13.88
C ARG A 316 -1.69 2.82 -14.48
N HIS A 317 -1.74 4.00 -13.87
CA HIS A 317 -0.93 5.15 -14.30
C HIS A 317 0.55 4.88 -14.13
N LEU A 318 0.99 4.34 -12.99
CA LEU A 318 2.40 4.01 -12.77
C LEU A 318 2.91 3.02 -13.81
N ARG A 319 2.11 1.98 -14.13
CA ARG A 319 2.45 1.03 -15.21
C ARG A 319 2.66 1.75 -16.54
N SER A 320 1.70 2.58 -16.95
CA SER A 320 1.79 3.34 -18.20
C SER A 320 2.99 4.28 -18.22
N TRP A 321 3.24 4.98 -17.12
CA TRP A 321 4.32 5.95 -16.98
C TRP A 321 5.71 5.29 -16.99
N ALA A 322 5.84 4.13 -16.35
CA ALA A 322 7.06 3.30 -16.40
C ALA A 322 7.37 2.81 -17.82
N ASP A 323 6.34 2.59 -18.65
CA ASP A 323 6.49 2.21 -20.06
C ASP A 323 6.71 3.41 -21.00
N GLY A 324 6.90 4.63 -20.45
CA GLY A 324 7.13 5.85 -21.22
C GLY A 324 5.86 6.58 -21.67
N GLY A 325 4.70 6.23 -21.11
CA GLY A 325 3.46 6.99 -21.25
C GLY A 325 3.46 8.30 -20.44
N ASP A 326 2.35 9.02 -20.51
CA ASP A 326 2.18 10.29 -19.79
C ASP A 326 2.23 10.10 -18.26
N PRO A 327 2.72 11.10 -17.51
CA PRO A 327 2.66 11.06 -16.05
C PRO A 327 1.19 11.03 -15.58
N PRO A 328 0.91 10.44 -14.40
CA PRO A 328 -0.43 10.48 -13.82
C PRO A 328 -0.92 11.93 -13.70
N PRO A 329 -2.25 12.20 -13.69
CA PRO A 329 -2.77 13.55 -13.57
C PRO A 329 -2.34 14.22 -12.26
N ALA A 330 -2.16 15.54 -12.30
CA ALA A 330 -1.87 16.33 -11.11
C ALA A 330 -3.11 16.46 -10.22
N ALA A 331 -2.91 16.56 -8.91
CA ALA A 331 -3.95 16.93 -7.95
C ALA A 331 -3.39 17.98 -7.00
N ASP A 332 -4.24 18.94 -6.59
CA ASP A 332 -3.87 19.85 -5.51
C ASP A 332 -3.70 19.05 -4.21
N PRO A 333 -2.76 19.42 -3.32
CA PRO A 333 -2.61 18.76 -2.02
C PRO A 333 -3.84 19.00 -1.14
N LEU A 334 -3.97 18.22 -0.06
CA LEU A 334 -4.96 18.49 0.98
C LEU A 334 -4.69 19.85 1.61
N ALA A 335 -5.74 20.65 1.72
CA ALA A 335 -5.67 22.00 2.24
C ALA A 335 -5.38 21.98 3.75
N LEU A 336 -4.32 22.68 4.15
CA LEU A 336 -3.91 22.82 5.53
C LEU A 336 -3.93 24.29 5.94
N ARG A 337 -4.36 24.55 7.17
CA ARG A 337 -4.14 25.82 7.86
C ARG A 337 -3.11 25.66 8.97
N ASP A 338 -2.54 26.78 9.39
CA ASP A 338 -1.57 26.84 10.47
C ASP A 338 -0.33 25.95 10.22
N ILE A 339 0.11 25.85 8.96
CA ILE A 339 1.22 24.96 8.54
C ILE A 339 2.57 25.28 9.19
N ASP A 340 2.79 26.56 9.53
CA ASP A 340 3.98 27.02 10.24
C ASP A 340 3.82 26.94 11.77
N GLY A 341 2.65 26.53 12.24
CA GLY A 341 2.31 26.35 13.66
C GLY A 341 2.76 25.00 14.21
N ALA A 342 2.59 24.81 15.52
CA ALA A 342 2.90 23.54 16.18
C ALA A 342 1.90 22.42 15.82
N ASP A 343 0.66 22.79 15.52
CA ASP A 343 -0.46 21.88 15.29
C ASP A 343 -1.21 22.26 13.99
N PRO A 344 -0.65 21.93 12.80
CA PRO A 344 -1.36 22.12 11.55
C PRO A 344 -2.62 21.26 11.51
N VAL A 345 -3.66 21.79 10.87
CA VAL A 345 -4.95 21.09 10.75
C VAL A 345 -5.53 21.25 9.35
N PHE A 346 -6.39 20.31 8.98
CA PHE A 346 -7.09 20.38 7.70
C PHE A 346 -8.06 21.56 7.62
N GLU A 347 -8.13 22.18 6.45
CA GLU A 347 -9.24 23.04 6.09
C GLU A 347 -10.43 22.18 5.66
N LEU A 348 -11.52 22.25 6.40
CA LEU A 348 -12.72 21.44 6.16
C LEU A 348 -13.76 22.21 5.34
N ASP A 349 -14.57 21.49 4.58
CA ASP A 349 -15.75 22.00 3.90
C ASP A 349 -16.96 22.17 4.84
N ASP A 350 -18.13 22.48 4.29
CA ASP A 350 -19.37 22.68 5.06
C ASP A 350 -19.93 21.41 5.69
N ILE A 351 -19.49 20.24 5.22
CA ILE A 351 -19.88 18.92 5.74
C ILE A 351 -18.89 18.43 6.80
N GLY A 352 -17.63 18.86 6.71
CA GLY A 352 -16.56 18.46 7.62
C GLY A 352 -15.50 17.57 6.96
N ASN A 353 -15.56 17.35 5.65
CA ASN A 353 -14.51 16.66 4.91
C ASN A 353 -13.39 17.66 4.55
N VAL A 354 -12.15 17.19 4.47
CA VAL A 354 -11.01 18.01 4.04
C VAL A 354 -11.20 18.58 2.63
N ARG A 355 -10.69 19.79 2.36
CA ARG A 355 -10.63 20.40 1.03
C ARG A 355 -9.35 20.03 0.27
N GLY A 356 -9.39 20.15 -1.06
CA GLY A 356 -8.27 19.78 -1.93
C GLY A 356 -8.13 18.26 -2.07
N GLY A 357 -6.97 17.82 -2.53
CA GLY A 357 -6.67 16.41 -2.75
C GLY A 357 -7.39 15.78 -3.93
N VAL A 358 -7.11 14.50 -4.12
CA VAL A 358 -7.94 13.60 -4.93
C VAL A 358 -9.25 13.35 -4.19
N ARG A 359 -10.37 13.70 -4.82
CA ARG A 359 -11.71 13.55 -4.25
C ARG A 359 -12.47 12.45 -4.99
N THR A 360 -13.17 11.64 -4.21
CA THR A 360 -14.03 10.54 -4.68
C THR A 360 -15.50 10.89 -4.42
N PRO A 361 -16.46 10.16 -5.01
CA PRO A 361 -17.89 10.42 -4.80
C PRO A 361 -18.33 10.45 -3.34
N CYS A 362 -17.73 9.67 -2.44
CA CYS A 362 -18.08 9.72 -1.01
C CYS A 362 -17.71 11.06 -0.34
N VAL A 363 -16.85 11.86 -0.98
CA VAL A 363 -16.43 13.19 -0.51
C VAL A 363 -17.14 14.32 -1.28
N ASP A 364 -17.37 14.17 -2.59
CA ASP A 364 -18.01 15.19 -3.44
C ASP A 364 -19.55 15.15 -3.40
N ALA A 365 -20.12 13.97 -3.14
CA ALA A 365 -21.54 13.77 -2.85
C ALA A 365 -21.69 13.05 -1.50
N PRO A 366 -21.30 13.70 -0.38
CA PRO A 366 -21.19 13.03 0.91
C PRO A 366 -22.57 12.75 1.53
N THR A 367 -22.69 11.57 2.12
CA THR A 367 -23.73 11.20 3.10
C THR A 367 -23.16 11.02 4.50
N GLN A 368 -21.84 11.01 4.61
CA GLN A 368 -21.06 10.77 5.81
C GLN A 368 -19.89 11.76 5.84
N VAL A 369 -19.43 12.07 7.04
CA VAL A 369 -18.16 12.75 7.30
C VAL A 369 -17.11 11.67 7.46
N LEU A 370 -16.08 11.74 6.62
CA LEU A 370 -14.95 10.82 6.60
C LEU A 370 -13.71 11.57 7.09
N SER A 371 -13.00 10.98 8.04
CA SER A 371 -11.80 11.60 8.61
C SER A 371 -10.69 10.58 8.80
N GLY A 372 -9.47 10.94 8.40
CA GLY A 372 -8.26 10.23 8.81
C GLY A 372 -7.72 10.69 10.17
N ILE A 373 -8.35 11.68 10.79
CA ILE A 373 -8.01 12.19 12.12
C ILE A 373 -9.03 11.69 13.14
N VAL A 374 -8.52 11.00 14.17
CA VAL A 374 -9.32 10.53 15.31
C VAL A 374 -9.04 11.43 16.51
N ALA A 375 -10.11 11.93 17.13
CA ALA A 375 -10.02 12.71 18.36
C ALA A 375 -9.84 11.79 19.58
N ASP A 376 -9.35 12.34 20.70
CA ASP A 376 -9.14 11.64 21.98
C ASP A 376 -8.02 10.57 21.99
N PRO A 377 -7.48 10.21 23.17
CA PRO A 377 -6.47 9.16 23.25
C PRO A 377 -7.08 7.78 22.93
N VAL A 378 -7.05 7.40 21.66
CA VAL A 378 -7.37 6.05 21.17
C VAL A 378 -6.12 5.17 21.07
N SER A 379 -6.33 3.87 20.89
CA SER A 379 -5.23 2.95 20.59
C SER A 379 -4.58 3.30 19.24
N ARG A 380 -3.31 2.94 19.04
CA ARG A 380 -2.59 3.21 17.78
C ARG A 380 -3.31 2.60 16.58
N ILE A 381 -3.86 1.39 16.72
CA ILE A 381 -4.64 0.76 15.64
C ILE A 381 -5.82 1.65 15.24
N CYS A 382 -6.58 2.18 16.18
CA CYS A 382 -7.74 3.02 15.87
C CYS A 382 -7.36 4.36 15.25
N LEU A 383 -6.21 4.94 15.63
CA LEU A 383 -5.69 6.14 14.97
C LEU A 383 -5.43 5.90 13.48
N LEU A 384 -4.93 4.72 13.09
CA LEU A 384 -4.66 4.39 11.68
C LEU A 384 -5.93 4.18 10.86
N PHE A 385 -7.02 3.79 11.53
CA PHE A 385 -8.26 3.41 10.86
C PHE A 385 -9.24 4.57 10.63
N GLY A 386 -8.95 5.76 11.17
CA GLY A 386 -9.81 6.94 11.02
C GLY A 386 -11.21 6.72 11.55
N THR A 387 -12.16 7.56 11.12
CA THR A 387 -13.57 7.48 11.52
C THR A 387 -14.52 7.77 10.38
N THR A 388 -15.76 7.31 10.56
CA THR A 388 -16.91 7.63 9.72
C THR A 388 -18.11 7.99 10.58
N PHE A 389 -18.72 9.16 10.33
CA PHE A 389 -19.95 9.58 11.00
C PHE A 389 -21.04 9.95 9.99
N PRO A 390 -22.32 9.62 10.22
CA PRO A 390 -23.40 10.03 9.33
C PRO A 390 -23.61 11.55 9.37
N VAL A 391 -23.87 12.15 8.21
CA VAL A 391 -24.35 13.54 8.15
C VAL A 391 -25.79 13.58 8.67
N PRO A 392 -26.18 14.60 9.47
CA PRO A 392 -27.54 14.73 9.97
C PRO A 392 -28.61 14.71 8.86
N ALA A 393 -29.73 14.03 9.13
CA ALA A 393 -30.80 13.81 8.16
C ALA A 393 -31.40 15.12 7.61
N ASP A 394 -31.53 16.16 8.44
CA ASP A 394 -32.01 17.48 8.03
C ASP A 394 -31.02 18.20 7.10
N ALA A 395 -29.73 18.06 7.34
CA ALA A 395 -28.68 18.55 6.44
C ALA A 395 -28.69 17.79 5.08
N LEU A 396 -28.87 16.47 5.10
CA LEU A 396 -29.01 15.68 3.87
C LEU A 396 -30.27 16.04 3.08
N ALA A 397 -31.41 16.23 3.76
CA ALA A 397 -32.64 16.69 3.13
C ALA A 397 -32.49 18.10 2.53
N ALA A 398 -31.82 19.01 3.23
CA ALA A 398 -31.55 20.36 2.71
C ALA A 398 -30.60 20.35 1.51
N ARG A 399 -29.60 19.45 1.51
CA ARG A 399 -28.57 19.36 0.46
C ARG A 399 -29.09 18.69 -0.82
N TYR A 400 -29.78 17.56 -0.70
CA TYR A 400 -30.16 16.74 -1.86
C TYR A 400 -31.65 16.79 -2.16
N GLY A 401 -32.51 17.06 -1.17
CA GLY A 401 -33.97 17.06 -1.30
C GLY A 401 -34.58 15.67 -1.47
N THR A 402 -34.07 14.86 -2.41
CA THR A 402 -34.56 13.52 -2.73
C THR A 402 -33.43 12.53 -2.93
N ARG A 403 -33.74 11.24 -2.79
CA ARG A 403 -32.83 10.12 -3.11
C ARG A 403 -32.34 10.18 -4.56
N ASP A 404 -33.23 10.46 -5.51
CA ASP A 404 -32.91 10.52 -6.94
C ASP A 404 -31.89 11.63 -7.25
N GLU A 405 -32.03 12.80 -6.63
CA GLU A 405 -31.04 13.88 -6.79
C GLU A 405 -29.71 13.51 -6.11
N TYR A 406 -29.72 12.91 -4.91
CA TYR A 406 -28.47 12.40 -4.30
C TYR A 406 -27.73 11.44 -5.23
N GLU A 407 -28.41 10.42 -5.76
CA GLU A 407 -27.76 9.46 -6.64
C GLU A 407 -27.25 10.10 -7.93
N LYS A 408 -27.95 11.12 -8.46
CA LYS A 408 -27.48 11.88 -9.61
C LYS A 408 -26.22 12.68 -9.27
N HIS A 409 -26.16 13.31 -8.11
CA HIS A 409 -24.94 13.96 -7.62
C HIS A 409 -23.79 12.96 -7.48
N TYR A 410 -24.05 11.78 -6.91
CA TYR A 410 -23.06 10.72 -6.74
C TYR A 410 -22.56 10.19 -8.09
N ARG A 411 -23.45 9.92 -9.05
CA ARG A 411 -23.09 9.51 -10.42
C ARG A 411 -22.23 10.57 -11.12
N ASN A 412 -22.59 11.84 -11.01
CA ASN A 412 -21.81 12.92 -11.60
C ASN A 412 -20.41 13.03 -10.98
N ALA A 413 -20.29 12.85 -9.66
CA ALA A 413 -19.00 12.83 -8.99
C ALA A 413 -18.16 11.62 -9.42
N ALA A 414 -18.79 10.45 -9.61
CA ALA A 414 -18.11 9.25 -10.09
C ALA A 414 -17.58 9.46 -11.51
N ASP A 415 -18.42 9.99 -12.40
CA ASP A 415 -18.03 10.30 -13.78
C ASP A 415 -16.92 11.36 -13.82
N ALA A 416 -16.93 12.35 -12.92
CA ALA A 416 -15.88 13.35 -12.80
C ALA A 416 -14.55 12.76 -12.31
N ALA A 417 -14.56 11.88 -11.30
CA ALA A 417 -13.37 11.21 -10.80
C ALA A 417 -12.75 10.29 -11.88
N ILE A 418 -13.58 9.60 -12.67
CA ILE A 418 -13.16 8.79 -13.81
C ILE A 418 -12.57 9.68 -14.91
N ALA A 419 -13.26 10.76 -15.29
CA ALA A 419 -12.78 11.69 -16.32
C ALA A 419 -11.47 12.39 -15.92
N GLY A 420 -11.28 12.65 -14.63
CA GLY A 420 -10.02 13.18 -14.07
C GLY A 420 -8.89 12.15 -14.00
N GLY A 421 -9.16 10.87 -14.28
CA GLY A 421 -8.18 9.80 -14.21
C GLY A 421 -7.84 9.35 -12.79
N PHE A 422 -8.62 9.77 -11.79
CA PHE A 422 -8.42 9.39 -10.38
C PHE A 422 -9.10 8.07 -10.02
N VAL A 423 -10.04 7.62 -10.85
CA VAL A 423 -10.68 6.29 -10.76
C VAL A 423 -10.72 5.66 -12.16
N LEU A 424 -10.65 4.33 -12.24
CA LEU A 424 -10.77 3.60 -13.50
C LEU A 424 -12.23 3.48 -13.93
N ALA A 425 -12.49 3.57 -15.23
CA ALA A 425 -13.84 3.46 -15.79
C ALA A 425 -14.45 2.07 -15.52
N GLU A 426 -13.61 1.03 -15.50
CA GLU A 426 -13.99 -0.35 -15.21
C GLU A 426 -14.42 -0.57 -13.76
N ASP A 427 -14.11 0.35 -12.86
CA ASP A 427 -14.51 0.30 -11.46
C ASP A 427 -15.84 1.03 -11.21
N ARG A 428 -16.45 1.64 -12.23
CA ARG A 428 -17.63 2.52 -12.09
C ARG A 428 -18.81 1.85 -11.40
N ASP A 429 -19.13 0.60 -11.76
CA ASP A 429 -20.28 -0.09 -11.17
C ASP A 429 -20.04 -0.42 -9.68
N GLU A 430 -18.82 -0.82 -9.31
CA GLU A 430 -18.42 -1.03 -7.92
C GLU A 430 -18.42 0.29 -7.15
N LEU A 431 -17.95 1.37 -7.77
CA LEU A 431 -17.93 2.71 -7.18
C LEU A 431 -19.35 3.22 -6.89
N LEU A 432 -20.31 3.01 -7.80
CA LEU A 432 -21.70 3.41 -7.60
C LEU A 432 -22.41 2.56 -6.54
N ALA A 433 -21.96 1.33 -6.29
CA ALA A 433 -22.50 0.47 -5.25
C ALA A 433 -22.20 0.97 -3.82
N ASP A 434 -21.21 1.84 -3.66
CA ASP A 434 -20.89 2.50 -2.38
C ASP A 434 -21.84 3.67 -2.04
N ALA A 435 -22.76 4.05 -2.94
CA ALA A 435 -23.73 5.09 -2.66
C ALA A 435 -24.68 4.67 -1.53
N ASN A 436 -25.08 5.63 -0.68
CA ASN A 436 -25.94 5.40 0.48
C ASN A 436 -27.29 6.13 0.38
N PRO A 437 -28.13 5.85 -0.64
CA PRO A 437 -29.38 6.57 -0.85
C PRO A 437 -30.36 6.43 0.33
N ASP A 438 -30.24 5.34 1.09
CA ASP A 438 -31.10 5.10 2.26
C ASP A 438 -30.84 6.04 3.44
N LEU A 439 -29.70 6.73 3.47
CA LEU A 439 -29.43 7.80 4.44
C LEU A 439 -30.19 9.09 4.11
N ILE A 440 -30.71 9.24 2.89
CA ILE A 440 -31.50 10.40 2.49
C ILE A 440 -32.95 10.21 2.95
N PRO A 441 -33.51 11.16 3.71
CA PRO A 441 -34.92 11.11 4.11
C PRO A 441 -35.86 11.05 2.90
N ASN A 442 -37.01 10.40 3.09
CA ASN A 442 -38.06 10.28 2.06
C ASN A 442 -38.71 11.61 1.69
#